data_AF-A0A950LKX7-F1
#
_entry.id   AF-A0A950LKX7-F1
#
_cell.length_a   1.000
_cell.length_b   1.000
_cell.length_c   1.000
_cell.angle_alpha   90.00
_cell.angle_beta   90.00
_cell.angle_gamma   90.00
#
_symmetry.space_group_name_H-M   'P 1'
#
loop_
_entity.id
_entity.type
_entity.pdbx_description
1 polymer ?
#
loop_
_entity_poly.entity_id
_entity_poly.type
_entity_poly.pdbx_seq_one_letter_code
_entity_poly.pdbx_strand_id
1 'polypeptide(L)'
;MSSAASWKTRFAGLGVLVVVAVLVAACSSTNSSSTTTTTGSSGGTGSTATPGTTTGENGRPAPPESAMSDHTGVTASEIHVANIATLSVIPGLFKGALVGAQAYFDEVNQQGGVGGRKIVVDSGDDQFSGSVNHQLTQSA
;
A
#
# COMPACT_ATOMS: atom_id res chain seq x y z
N MET A 1 -6.74 -55.97 32.57
CA MET A 1 -7.68 -56.31 31.48
C MET A 1 -8.81 -55.31 31.48
N SER A 2 -9.27 -54.96 30.28
CA SER A 2 -10.45 -54.18 29.92
C SER A 2 -10.37 -52.65 29.86
N SER A 3 -10.69 -52.21 28.64
CA SER A 3 -10.64 -50.91 27.99
C SER A 3 -11.85 -50.00 28.26
N ALA A 4 -11.78 -48.80 27.63
CA ALA A 4 -12.84 -48.03 26.95
C ALA A 4 -13.23 -46.71 27.65
N ALA A 5 -13.51 -45.58 26.99
CA ALA A 5 -13.30 -45.08 25.63
C ALA A 5 -13.68 -43.57 25.64
N SER A 6 -12.90 -42.75 24.94
CA SER A 6 -13.28 -41.51 24.21
C SER A 6 -14.43 -40.60 24.72
N TRP A 7 -14.09 -39.57 25.51
CA TRP A 7 -14.91 -38.36 25.71
C TRP A 7 -14.55 -37.33 24.64
N LYS A 8 -14.99 -37.54 23.39
CA LYS A 8 -14.73 -36.58 22.30
C LYS A 8 -15.97 -36.25 21.45
N THR A 9 -17.18 -36.59 21.89
CA THR A 9 -18.35 -36.62 20.99
C THR A 9 -19.64 -36.02 21.53
N ARG A 10 -19.63 -35.14 22.54
CA ARG A 10 -20.89 -34.63 23.15
C ARG A 10 -21.13 -33.12 23.12
N PHE A 11 -20.27 -32.32 22.49
CA PHE A 11 -20.49 -30.86 22.36
C PHE A 11 -20.47 -30.33 20.91
N ALA A 12 -20.46 -31.22 19.90
CA ALA A 12 -20.39 -30.83 18.49
C ALA A 12 -21.76 -30.69 17.78
N GLY A 13 -22.88 -30.64 18.50
CA GLY A 13 -24.21 -30.81 17.90
C GLY A 13 -25.12 -29.57 17.77
N LEU A 14 -24.85 -28.45 18.47
CA LEU A 14 -25.84 -27.38 18.59
C LEU A 14 -25.40 -25.97 18.14
N GLY A 15 -24.13 -25.76 17.75
CA GLY A 15 -23.62 -24.42 17.40
C GLY A 15 -23.65 -24.06 15.90
N VAL A 16 -23.85 -25.04 15.02
CA VAL A 16 -23.63 -24.86 13.56
C VAL A 16 -24.89 -24.38 12.81
N LEU A 17 -26.08 -24.39 13.41
CA LEU A 17 -27.32 -24.03 12.72
C LEU A 17 -27.77 -22.57 12.83
N VAL A 18 -27.02 -21.69 13.51
CA VAL A 18 -27.44 -20.27 13.72
C VAL A 18 -26.62 -19.25 12.91
N VAL A 19 -25.54 -19.65 12.23
CA VAL A 19 -24.66 -18.69 11.49
C VAL A 19 -24.92 -18.64 9.97
N VAL A 20 -25.74 -19.54 9.39
CA VAL A 20 -25.92 -19.63 7.93
C VAL A 20 -27.09 -18.78 7.38
N ALA A 21 -27.86 -18.08 8.22
CA ALA A 21 -29.07 -17.37 7.78
C ALA A 21 -28.93 -15.84 7.57
N VAL A 22 -27.73 -15.24 7.68
CA VAL A 22 -27.57 -13.76 7.65
C VAL A 22 -26.69 -13.24 6.48
N LEU A 23 -26.29 -14.09 5.52
CA LEU A 23 -25.29 -13.72 4.48
C LEU A 23 -25.78 -13.61 3.02
N VAL A 24 -27.06 -13.31 2.73
CA VAL A 24 -27.52 -13.26 1.31
C VAL A 24 -28.37 -12.01 0.94
N ALA A 25 -28.22 -10.89 1.64
CA ALA A 25 -29.04 -9.69 1.37
C ALA A 25 -28.25 -8.38 1.21
N ALA A 26 -27.09 -8.38 0.54
CA ALA A 26 -26.36 -7.12 0.29
C ALA A 26 -25.51 -7.06 -0.98
N CYS A 27 -25.82 -7.85 -2.01
CA CYS A 27 -25.29 -7.62 -3.36
C CYS A 27 -26.44 -7.61 -4.37
N SER A 28 -27.15 -6.48 -4.45
CA SER A 28 -28.13 -6.25 -5.52
C SER A 28 -28.27 -4.75 -5.82
N SER A 29 -27.33 -4.24 -6.62
CA SER A 29 -27.51 -3.04 -7.43
C SER A 29 -26.50 -3.05 -8.59
N THR A 30 -26.70 -3.95 -9.54
CA THR A 30 -26.12 -3.82 -10.88
C THR A 30 -27.21 -4.10 -11.90
N ASN A 31 -27.97 -3.06 -12.23
CA ASN A 31 -28.62 -2.94 -13.54
C ASN A 31 -28.89 -1.45 -13.82
N SER A 32 -28.07 -0.84 -14.67
CA SER A 32 -28.41 0.39 -15.38
C SER A 32 -27.70 0.37 -16.72
N SER A 33 -28.29 -0.38 -17.65
CA SER A 33 -28.11 -0.12 -19.08
C SER A 33 -29.13 0.94 -19.48
N SER A 34 -28.66 2.07 -19.99
CA SER A 34 -29.46 3.00 -20.77
C SER A 34 -28.59 3.55 -21.90
N THR A 35 -28.76 2.95 -23.06
CA THR A 35 -28.32 3.47 -24.36
C THR A 35 -29.25 4.62 -24.74
N THR A 36 -28.73 5.81 -25.05
CA THR A 36 -29.28 6.73 -26.09
C THR A 36 -28.23 7.79 -26.48
N THR A 37 -27.69 7.59 -27.67
CA THR A 37 -27.49 8.52 -28.80
C THR A 37 -27.24 10.02 -28.58
N THR A 38 -26.08 10.43 -29.13
CA THR A 38 -25.56 11.73 -29.58
C THR A 38 -26.49 12.96 -29.70
N THR A 39 -26.00 14.14 -29.29
CA THR A 39 -26.00 15.37 -30.11
C THR A 39 -24.82 16.25 -29.67
N GLY A 40 -24.01 16.69 -30.64
CA GLY A 40 -22.82 17.50 -30.41
C GLY A 40 -23.10 18.96 -30.11
N SER A 41 -22.09 19.63 -29.56
CA SER A 41 -21.89 21.06 -29.75
C SER A 41 -20.39 21.34 -29.88
N SER A 42 -20.07 22.22 -30.82
CA SER A 42 -18.76 22.50 -31.36
C SER A 42 -18.29 23.88 -30.90
N GLY A 43 -16.96 24.04 -30.81
CA GLY A 43 -16.27 25.32 -30.58
C GLY A 43 -15.37 25.26 -29.35
N GLY A 44 -14.07 25.48 -29.40
CA GLY A 44 -13.17 25.79 -30.50
C GLY A 44 -11.73 25.85 -29.98
N THR A 45 -10.81 25.37 -30.80
CA THR A 45 -9.43 25.81 -31.03
C THR A 45 -8.51 26.11 -29.84
N GLY A 46 -7.51 25.23 -29.68
CA GLY A 46 -6.29 25.46 -28.91
C GLY A 46 -5.41 24.22 -28.85
N SER A 47 -5.11 23.59 -30.00
CA SER A 47 -4.21 22.44 -30.07
C SER A 47 -2.78 22.91 -29.82
N THR A 48 -2.35 22.84 -28.56
CA THR A 48 -0.94 22.62 -28.23
C THR A 48 -0.84 21.14 -27.88
N ALA A 49 -0.02 20.40 -28.63
CA ALA A 49 0.17 18.98 -28.39
C ALA A 49 0.75 18.77 -26.99
N THR A 50 -0.11 18.36 -26.05
CA THR A 50 0.32 17.85 -24.75
C THR A 50 0.98 16.49 -24.96
N PRO A 51 2.23 16.27 -24.50
CA PRO A 51 2.84 14.94 -24.50
C PRO A 51 1.92 13.94 -23.81
N GLY A 52 1.78 12.75 -24.42
CA GLY A 52 0.68 11.80 -24.20
C GLY A 52 0.27 11.61 -22.75
N THR A 53 -1.01 11.85 -22.48
CA THR A 53 -1.67 11.35 -21.27
C THR A 53 -1.76 9.84 -21.38
N THR A 54 -0.73 9.13 -20.91
CA THR A 54 -0.92 7.74 -20.50
C THR A 54 -1.79 7.80 -19.24
N THR A 55 -3.05 7.42 -19.39
CA THR A 55 -3.94 7.20 -18.26
C THR A 55 -3.33 6.07 -17.45
N GLY A 56 -2.91 6.36 -16.21
CA GLY A 56 -2.41 5.34 -15.30
C GLY A 56 -3.51 4.30 -15.00
N GLU A 57 -3.11 3.15 -14.47
CA GLU A 57 -3.96 1.96 -14.24
C GLU A 57 -5.25 2.25 -13.44
N ASN A 58 -5.33 3.40 -12.77
CA ASN A 58 -6.45 3.84 -11.93
C ASN A 58 -7.18 5.10 -12.44
N GLY A 59 -7.04 5.48 -13.71
CA GLY A 59 -7.66 6.70 -14.26
C GLY A 59 -6.98 8.02 -13.83
N ARG A 60 -5.89 7.94 -13.05
CA ARG A 60 -5.07 9.08 -12.64
C ARG A 60 -4.05 9.41 -13.74
N PRO A 61 -3.74 10.68 -13.99
CA PRO A 61 -2.65 11.05 -14.91
C PRO A 61 -1.35 10.36 -14.50
N ALA A 62 -0.65 9.75 -15.46
CA ALA A 62 0.68 9.22 -15.21
C ALA A 62 1.65 10.35 -14.77
N PRO A 63 2.66 10.04 -13.94
CA PRO A 63 3.73 10.98 -13.64
C PRO A 63 4.42 11.44 -14.93
N PRO A 64 4.90 12.69 -15.02
CA PRO A 64 5.71 13.12 -16.17
C PRO A 64 6.99 12.29 -16.26
N GLU A 65 7.50 12.04 -17.47
CA GLU A 65 8.71 11.23 -17.67
C GLU A 65 9.93 11.78 -16.92
N SER A 66 10.02 13.11 -16.75
CA SER A 66 11.07 13.73 -15.95
C SER A 66 11.05 13.31 -14.48
N ALA A 67 9.90 12.91 -13.93
CA ALA A 67 9.78 12.38 -12.57
C ALA A 67 10.22 10.90 -12.45
N MET A 68 10.62 10.29 -13.57
CA MET A 68 11.16 8.93 -13.65
C MET A 68 12.67 8.92 -13.90
N SER A 69 13.32 10.08 -13.87
CA SER A 69 14.79 10.17 -13.93
C SER A 69 15.40 9.72 -12.61
N ASP A 70 16.56 9.06 -12.69
CA ASP A 70 17.31 8.64 -11.51
C ASP A 70 17.82 9.88 -10.75
N HIS A 71 17.52 9.93 -9.46
CA HIS A 71 17.95 10.96 -8.53
C HIS A 71 18.34 10.29 -7.20
N THR A 72 18.96 11.02 -6.28
CA THR A 72 19.26 10.47 -4.94
C THR A 72 18.00 9.88 -4.32
N GLY A 73 18.06 8.60 -3.96
CA GLY A 73 16.95 7.85 -3.37
C GLY A 73 15.82 7.45 -4.34
N VAL A 74 15.92 7.70 -5.64
CA VAL A 74 14.90 7.29 -6.62
C VAL A 74 15.56 6.64 -7.82
N THR A 75 15.21 5.39 -8.08
CA THR A 75 15.65 4.62 -9.25
C THR A 75 14.47 4.30 -10.18
N ALA A 76 14.76 3.64 -11.30
CA ALA A 76 13.73 3.13 -12.21
C ALA A 76 12.69 2.21 -11.53
N SER A 77 13.05 1.48 -10.46
CA SER A 77 12.17 0.50 -9.81
C SER A 77 11.93 0.72 -8.32
N GLU A 78 12.70 1.58 -7.66
CA GLU A 78 12.67 1.76 -6.21
C GLU A 78 12.70 3.24 -5.79
N ILE A 79 12.10 3.52 -4.63
CA ILE A 79 12.20 4.79 -3.91
C ILE A 79 12.71 4.45 -2.51
N HIS A 80 13.85 5.00 -2.13
CA HIS A 80 14.46 4.83 -0.83
C HIS A 80 14.05 5.96 0.11
N VAL A 81 13.65 5.60 1.32
CA VAL A 81 13.29 6.52 2.40
C VAL A 81 14.03 6.09 3.65
N ALA A 82 14.91 6.95 4.17
CA ALA A 82 15.63 6.65 5.41
C ALA A 82 14.81 7.00 6.66
N ASN A 83 14.80 6.09 7.62
CA ASN A 83 14.38 6.32 8.99
C ASN A 83 15.61 6.33 9.90
N ILE A 84 15.97 7.53 10.36
CA ILE A 84 17.07 7.75 11.29
C ILE A 84 16.49 7.95 12.68
N ALA A 85 16.75 7.00 13.58
CA ALA A 85 16.20 7.00 14.93
C ALA A 85 17.22 6.47 15.94
N THR A 86 17.02 6.77 17.22
CA THR A 86 17.84 6.17 18.29
C THR A 86 17.38 4.74 18.56
N LEU A 87 18.19 3.76 18.18
CA LEU A 87 17.85 2.34 18.28
C LEU A 87 18.63 1.60 19.37
N SER A 88 19.84 2.06 19.70
CA SER A 88 20.78 1.33 20.57
C SER A 88 20.86 1.81 22.03
N VAL A 89 20.67 3.11 22.31
CA VAL A 89 20.90 3.67 23.66
C VAL A 89 19.95 3.09 24.71
N ILE A 90 18.66 3.01 24.37
CA ILE A 90 17.71 2.14 25.04
C ILE A 90 17.23 1.18 23.96
N PRO A 91 17.59 -0.12 24.04
CA PRO A 91 17.30 -1.07 22.99
C PRO A 91 15.84 -1.02 22.55
N GLY A 92 15.63 -0.57 21.31
CA GLY A 92 14.33 -0.55 20.67
C GLY A 92 13.35 0.53 21.10
N LEU A 93 13.75 1.53 21.89
CA LEU A 93 12.86 2.62 22.32
C LEU A 93 12.09 3.27 21.16
N PHE A 94 12.78 3.50 20.02
CA PHE A 94 12.17 4.05 18.81
C PHE A 94 12.03 3.03 17.66
N LYS A 95 12.19 1.73 17.92
CA LYS A 95 12.04 0.69 16.89
C LYS A 95 10.65 0.70 16.25
N GLY A 96 9.63 1.11 17.01
CA GLY A 96 8.27 1.27 16.51
C GLY A 96 8.15 2.23 15.33
N ALA A 97 8.99 3.27 15.26
CA ALA A 97 8.98 4.19 14.12
C ALA A 97 9.45 3.51 12.83
N LEU A 98 10.52 2.71 12.90
CA LEU A 98 11.02 1.94 11.76
C LEU A 98 10.00 0.89 11.31
N VAL A 99 9.49 0.09 12.25
CA VAL A 99 8.54 -0.99 11.95
C VAL A 99 7.22 -0.43 11.41
N GLY A 100 6.72 0.68 11.96
CA GLY A 100 5.51 1.33 11.47
C GLY A 100 5.66 1.87 10.05
N ALA A 101 6.80 2.51 9.74
CA ALA A 101 7.10 2.97 8.39
C ALA A 101 7.19 1.80 7.40
N GLN A 102 7.91 0.73 7.77
CA GLN A 102 8.01 -0.49 6.96
C GLN A 102 6.63 -1.09 6.68
N ALA A 103 5.82 -1.31 7.72
CA ALA A 103 4.49 -1.89 7.57
C ALA A 103 3.58 -1.07 6.66
N TYR A 104 3.63 0.26 6.76
CA TYR A 104 2.87 1.14 5.87
C TYR A 104 3.33 1.02 4.41
N PHE A 105 4.65 1.07 4.17
CA PHE A 105 5.17 0.99 2.80
C PHE A 105 5.07 -0.42 2.21
N ASP A 106 5.07 -1.47 3.01
CA ASP A 106 4.75 -2.83 2.57
C ASP A 106 3.31 -2.92 2.05
N GLU A 107 2.35 -2.28 2.71
CA GLU A 107 0.97 -2.18 2.23
C GLU A 107 0.87 -1.40 0.91
N VAL A 108 1.55 -0.25 0.81
CA VAL A 108 1.62 0.53 -0.45
C VAL A 108 2.28 -0.28 -1.57
N ASN A 109 3.34 -1.03 -1.26
CA ASN A 109 4.04 -1.89 -2.20
C ASN A 109 3.16 -3.04 -2.69
N GLN A 110 2.32 -3.63 -1.84
CA GLN A 110 1.35 -4.64 -2.25
C GLN A 110 0.31 -4.09 -3.25
N GLN A 111 0.00 -2.79 -3.17
CA GLN A 111 -0.90 -2.09 -4.09
C GLN A 111 -0.21 -1.57 -5.36
N GLY A 112 1.03 -2.00 -5.62
CA GLY A 112 1.78 -1.61 -6.82
C GLY A 112 2.84 -0.52 -6.60
N GLY A 113 2.98 0.00 -5.38
CA GLY A 113 3.96 1.03 -5.07
C GLY A 113 3.57 2.42 -5.58
N VAL A 114 4.54 3.32 -5.75
CA VAL A 114 4.31 4.70 -6.20
C VAL A 114 4.88 4.92 -7.59
N GLY A 115 3.99 5.09 -8.56
CA GLY A 115 4.38 5.21 -9.96
C GLY A 115 5.10 3.96 -10.48
N GLY A 116 4.70 2.77 -10.01
CA GLY A 116 5.34 1.49 -10.35
C GLY A 116 6.63 1.17 -9.59
N ARG A 117 7.08 2.05 -8.69
CA ARG A 117 8.29 1.86 -7.88
C ARG A 117 7.96 1.34 -6.49
N LYS A 118 8.73 0.37 -6.01
CA LYS A 118 8.64 -0.11 -4.63
C LYS A 118 9.31 0.88 -3.69
N ILE A 119 8.73 1.11 -2.52
CA ILE A 119 9.32 1.95 -1.49
C ILE A 119 10.12 1.07 -0.54
N VAL A 120 11.39 1.41 -0.32
CA VAL A 120 12.31 0.73 0.60
C VAL A 120 12.58 1.66 1.78
N VAL A 121 12.50 1.12 3.00
CA VAL A 121 12.83 1.87 4.22
C VAL A 121 14.22 1.49 4.69
N ASP A 122 15.16 2.42 4.55
CA ASP A 122 16.52 2.28 5.06
C ASP A 122 16.57 2.67 6.54
N SER A 123 17.27 1.90 7.35
CA SER A 123 17.37 2.13 8.79
C SER A 123 18.73 2.73 9.16
N GLY A 124 18.73 3.80 9.95
CA GLY A 124 19.95 4.35 10.56
C GLY A 124 19.79 4.53 12.07
N ASP A 125 20.78 4.05 12.84
CA ASP A 125 20.85 4.28 14.28
C ASP A 125 21.73 5.50 14.59
N ASP A 126 21.13 6.57 15.08
CA ASP A 126 21.86 7.81 15.39
C ASP A 126 22.62 7.77 16.71
N GLN A 127 22.48 6.69 17.50
CA GLN A 127 23.13 6.52 18.80
C GLN A 127 22.85 7.68 19.78
N PHE A 128 21.72 8.37 19.61
CA PHE A 128 21.37 9.59 20.35
C PHE A 128 22.39 10.72 20.19
N SER A 129 23.04 10.79 19.02
CA SER A 129 24.03 11.81 18.68
C SER A 129 23.56 12.69 17.53
N GLY A 130 23.52 14.00 17.75
CA GLY A 130 23.14 14.96 16.72
C GLY A 130 24.07 14.96 15.50
N SER A 131 25.37 14.71 15.68
CA SER A 131 26.32 14.65 14.56
C SER A 131 26.16 13.38 13.73
N VAL A 132 25.89 12.24 14.39
CA VAL A 132 25.63 10.96 13.71
C VAL A 132 24.29 11.03 12.98
N ASN A 133 23.26 11.57 13.62
CA ASN A 133 21.96 11.83 13.00
C ASN A 133 22.13 12.66 11.72
N HIS A 134 22.80 13.82 11.82
CA HIS A 134 23.06 14.67 10.66
C HIS A 134 23.83 13.94 9.55
N GLN A 135 24.89 13.20 9.89
CA GLN A 135 25.67 12.45 8.90
C GLN A 135 24.81 11.42 8.16
N LEU A 136 24.04 10.61 8.90
CA LEU A 136 23.18 9.58 8.32
C LEU A 136 22.08 10.18 7.44
N THR A 137 21.50 11.31 7.85
CA THR A 137 20.50 12.03 7.05
C THR A 137 21.07 12.57 5.75
N GLN A 138 22.33 13.05 5.72
CA GLN A 138 22.94 13.58 4.49
C GLN A 138 23.42 12.49 3.53
N SER A 139 23.67 11.28 4.03
CA SER A 139 24.09 10.14 3.22
C SER A 139 22.94 9.23 2.75
N ALA A 140 21.72 9.55 3.17
CA ALA A 140 20.51 8.82 2.80
C ALA A 140 20.06 9.12 1.37
#